data_AF-A0A2V6CHZ8-F1
#
_entry.id   AF-A0A2V6CHZ8-F1
#
_cell.length_a   1.000
_cell.length_b   1.000
_cell.length_c   1.000
_cell.angle_alpha   90.00
_cell.angle_beta   90.00
_cell.angle_gamma   90.00
#
_symmetry.space_group_name_H-M   'P 1'
#
loop_
_entity.id
_entity.type
_entity.pdbx_description
1 polymer ?
#
loop_
_entity_poly.entity_id
_entity_poly.type
_entity_poly.pdbx_seq_one_letter_code
_entity_poly.pdbx_strand_id
1 'polypeptide(L)'
;MSWITVVWSMASAVCLTLAAIHFAIWLKRRREAAHLLFALSALGAAGTGFIELTMLKATTVSGYVIALRLSYLPLTLLLIAMAWYACKYFGYGRPLLATVITVTWALVIVVDAFAPFGLNFEEI
;
A
#
# COMPACT_ATOMS: atom_id res chain seq x y z
N MET A 1 24.09 9.87 -7.70
CA MET A 1 22.66 9.51 -7.55
C MET A 1 22.46 8.15 -8.18
N SER A 2 21.99 7.15 -7.43
CA SER A 2 21.75 5.81 -7.99
C SER A 2 20.53 5.82 -8.90
N TRP A 3 20.61 5.13 -10.05
CA TRP A 3 19.49 4.95 -11.00
C TRP A 3 18.22 4.45 -10.32
N ILE A 4 18.37 3.59 -9.31
CA ILE A 4 17.28 3.06 -8.48
C ILE A 4 16.49 4.19 -7.82
N THR A 5 17.17 5.22 -7.30
CA THR A 5 16.50 6.36 -6.66
C THR A 5 15.62 7.12 -7.64
N VAL A 6 16.11 7.30 -8.87
CA VAL A 6 15.38 8.04 -9.92
C VAL A 6 14.13 7.26 -10.33
N VAL A 7 14.28 5.97 -10.65
CA VAL A 7 13.18 5.13 -11.12
C VAL A 7 12.08 5.00 -10.07
N TRP A 8 12.43 4.68 -8.81
CA TRP A 8 11.43 4.51 -7.75
C TRP A 8 10.74 5.82 -7.37
N SER A 9 11.45 6.96 -7.42
CA SER A 9 10.84 8.27 -7.18
C SER A 9 9.88 8.65 -8.30
N MET A 10 10.25 8.39 -9.56
CA MET A 10 9.38 8.63 -10.72
C MET A 10 8.13 7.75 -10.67
N ALA A 11 8.28 6.45 -10.39
CA ALA A 11 7.15 5.54 -10.25
C ALA A 11 6.20 6.00 -9.14
N SER A 12 6.75 6.36 -7.97
CA SER A 12 5.97 6.87 -6.84
C SER A 12 5.24 8.17 -7.20
N ALA A 13 5.90 9.09 -7.89
CA ALA A 13 5.31 10.36 -8.33
C ALA A 13 4.17 10.17 -9.36
N VAL A 14 4.34 9.25 -10.31
CA VAL A 14 3.29 8.90 -11.29
C VAL A 14 2.08 8.31 -10.57
N CYS A 15 2.30 7.36 -9.65
CA CYS A 15 1.23 6.77 -8.83
C CYS A 15 0.52 7.83 -7.97
N LEU A 16 1.26 8.76 -7.36
CA LEU A 16 0.70 9.84 -6.56
C LEU A 16 -0.15 10.82 -7.41
N THR A 17 0.29 11.09 -8.63
CA THR A 17 -0.42 11.96 -9.58
C THR A 17 -1.75 11.32 -10.01
N LEU A 18 -1.71 10.03 -10.37
CA LEU A 18 -2.90 9.23 -10.67
C LEU A 18 -3.87 9.21 -9.49
N ALA A 19 -3.36 8.96 -8.28
CA ALA A 19 -4.15 9.03 -7.07
C ALA A 19 -4.85 10.37 -6.88
N ALA A 20 -4.12 11.48 -7.02
CA ALA A 20 -4.66 12.83 -6.86
C ALA A 20 -5.74 13.15 -7.91
N ILE A 21 -5.51 12.79 -9.19
CA ILE A 21 -6.46 12.99 -10.27
C ILE A 21 -7.75 12.19 -10.00
N HIS A 22 -7.63 10.90 -9.71
CA HIS A 22 -8.80 10.05 -9.46
C HIS A 22 -9.55 10.45 -8.18
N PHE A 23 -8.84 10.93 -7.15
CA PHE A 23 -9.45 11.47 -5.94
C PHE A 23 -10.21 12.77 -6.21
N ALA A 24 -9.64 13.68 -7.00
CA ALA A 24 -10.31 14.93 -7.39
C ALA A 24 -11.56 14.67 -8.25
N ILE A 25 -11.49 13.72 -9.18
CA ILE A 25 -12.64 13.27 -9.98
C ILE A 25 -13.74 12.72 -9.08
N TRP A 26 -13.38 11.86 -8.11
CA TRP A 26 -14.34 11.32 -7.15
C TRP A 26 -14.99 12.41 -6.31
N LEU A 27 -14.24 13.42 -5.86
CA LEU A 27 -14.78 14.52 -5.07
C LEU A 27 -15.90 15.27 -5.84
N LYS A 28 -15.77 15.36 -7.16
CA LYS A 28 -16.74 15.98 -8.07
C LYS A 28 -17.88 15.02 -8.47
N ARG A 29 -17.64 13.70 -8.50
CA ARG A 29 -18.61 12.64 -8.85
C ARG A 29 -18.66 11.54 -7.79
N ARG A 30 -19.14 11.88 -6.58
CA ARG A 30 -19.20 10.95 -5.44
C ARG A 30 -20.01 9.66 -5.66
N ARG A 31 -20.87 9.60 -6.69
CA ARG A 31 -21.62 8.39 -7.05
C ARG A 31 -20.72 7.26 -7.55
N GLU A 32 -19.55 7.55 -8.08
CA GLU A 32 -18.64 6.55 -8.66
C GLU A 32 -17.55 6.16 -7.64
N ALA A 33 -17.93 5.38 -6.61
CA ALA A 33 -17.02 4.90 -5.57
C ALA A 33 -15.80 4.11 -6.11
N ALA A 34 -15.86 3.65 -7.36
CA ALA A 34 -14.75 3.00 -8.06
C ALA A 34 -13.53 3.94 -8.20
N HIS A 35 -13.74 5.24 -8.45
CA HIS A 35 -12.64 6.19 -8.58
C HIS A 35 -11.91 6.44 -7.26
N LEU A 36 -12.61 6.40 -6.12
CA LEU A 36 -11.99 6.49 -4.80
C LEU A 36 -11.15 5.25 -4.48
N LEU A 37 -11.67 4.06 -4.79
CA LEU A 37 -10.94 2.81 -4.58
C LEU A 37 -9.67 2.76 -5.43
N PHE A 38 -9.76 3.18 -6.69
CA PHE A 38 -8.59 3.28 -7.56
C PHE A 38 -7.57 4.30 -7.01
N ALA A 39 -8.02 5.49 -6.60
CA ALA A 39 -7.15 6.48 -5.98
C ALA A 39 -6.43 5.93 -4.75
N LEU A 40 -7.14 5.19 -3.89
CA LEU A 40 -6.57 4.59 -2.69
C LEU A 40 -5.53 3.51 -3.03
N SER A 41 -5.77 2.70 -4.06
CA SER A 41 -4.78 1.73 -4.54
C SER A 41 -3.53 2.41 -5.09
N ALA A 42 -3.68 3.50 -5.84
CA ALA A 42 -2.56 4.27 -6.38
C ALA A 42 -1.75 4.98 -5.27
N LEU A 43 -2.41 5.46 -4.20
CA LEU A 43 -1.72 5.96 -3.00
C LEU A 43 -0.92 4.87 -2.30
N GLY A 44 -1.52 3.68 -2.13
CA GLY A 44 -0.80 2.53 -1.60
C GLY A 44 0.43 2.19 -2.42
N ALA A 45 0.32 2.18 -3.75
CA ALA A 45 1.45 1.90 -4.65
C ALA A 45 2.59 2.91 -4.47
N ALA A 46 2.25 4.21 -4.41
CA ALA A 46 3.22 5.28 -4.20
C ALA A 46 3.92 5.17 -2.83
N GLY A 47 3.16 4.84 -1.77
CA GLY A 47 3.70 4.61 -0.45
C GLY A 47 4.65 3.41 -0.40
N THR A 48 4.26 2.28 -1.00
CA THR A 48 5.12 1.08 -1.08
C THR A 48 6.40 1.38 -1.83
N GLY A 49 6.35 2.08 -2.97
CA GLY A 49 7.54 2.48 -3.70
C GLY A 49 8.48 3.37 -2.85
N PHE A 50 7.94 4.38 -2.17
CA PHE A 50 8.78 5.21 -1.30
C PHE A 50 9.47 4.39 -0.21
N ILE A 51 8.76 3.46 0.41
CA ILE A 51 9.30 2.62 1.48
C ILE A 51 10.32 1.62 0.93
N GLU A 52 10.09 0.96 -0.20
CA GLU A 52 11.08 0.11 -0.86
C GLU A 52 12.37 0.89 -1.15
N LEU A 53 12.26 2.14 -1.60
CA LEU A 53 13.42 3.00 -1.81
C LEU A 53 14.16 3.30 -0.49
N THR A 54 13.45 3.50 0.62
CA THR A 54 14.09 3.64 1.94
C THR A 54 14.76 2.35 2.40
N MET A 55 14.18 1.19 2.12
CA MET A 55 14.76 -0.12 2.42
C MET A 55 16.02 -0.39 1.60
N LEU A 56 16.00 -0.08 0.31
CA LEU A 56 17.16 -0.23 -0.60
C LEU A 56 18.30 0.73 -0.24
N LYS A 57 18.01 1.82 0.48
CA LYS A 57 19.00 2.77 0.99
C LYS A 57 19.39 2.55 2.45
N ALA A 58 18.74 1.62 3.15
CA ALA A 58 19.03 1.39 4.56
C ALA A 58 20.42 0.77 4.73
N THR A 59 21.29 1.47 5.43
CA THR A 59 22.64 1.00 5.78
C THR A 59 22.68 0.27 7.12
N THR A 60 21.57 0.27 7.86
CA THR A 60 21.44 -0.36 9.18
C THR A 60 20.29 -1.36 9.20
N VAL A 61 20.49 -2.49 9.87
CA VAL A 61 19.48 -3.55 10.00
C VAL A 61 18.23 -3.04 10.72
N SER A 62 18.41 -2.22 11.77
CA SER A 62 17.29 -1.60 12.49
C SER A 62 16.44 -0.69 11.59
N GLY A 63 17.07 0.16 10.77
CA GLY A 63 16.37 1.02 9.82
C GLY A 63 15.61 0.23 8.75
N TYR A 64 16.20 -0.87 8.27
CA TYR A 64 15.54 -1.77 7.32
C TYR A 64 14.30 -2.44 7.91
N VAL A 65 14.36 -2.93 9.15
CA VAL A 65 13.23 -3.59 9.82
C VAL A 65 12.06 -2.61 10.03
N ILE A 66 12.35 -1.37 10.44
CA ILE A 66 11.31 -0.34 10.60
C ILE A 66 10.66 -0.02 9.27
N ALA A 67 11.46 0.16 8.21
CA ALA A 67 10.93 0.42 6.87
C ALA A 67 10.11 -0.78 6.35
N LEU A 68 10.57 -2.01 6.57
CA LEU A 68 9.82 -3.23 6.21
C LEU A 68 8.46 -3.28 6.90
N ARG A 69 8.39 -2.97 8.21
CA ARG A 69 7.10 -2.88 8.92
C ARG A 69 6.18 -1.83 8.31
N LEU A 70 6.73 -0.65 8.07
CA LEU A 70 5.98 0.44 7.45
C LEU A 70 5.48 0.05 6.06
N SER A 71 6.17 -0.85 5.33
CA SER A 71 5.80 -1.31 3.98
C SER A 71 4.50 -2.12 3.94
N TYR A 72 4.17 -2.84 5.02
CA TYR A 72 2.93 -3.62 5.07
C TYR A 72 1.70 -2.71 5.05
N LEU A 73 1.77 -1.52 5.65
CA LEU A 73 0.65 -0.56 5.67
C LEU A 73 0.19 -0.10 4.27
N PRO A 74 1.04 0.47 3.39
CA PRO A 74 0.62 0.87 2.05
C PRO A 74 0.33 -0.34 1.15
N LEU A 75 0.97 -1.48 1.38
CA LEU A 75 0.79 -2.69 0.59
C LEU A 75 -0.57 -3.36 0.88
N THR A 76 -0.95 -3.47 2.16
CA THR A 76 -2.28 -3.92 2.58
C THR A 76 -3.37 -2.98 2.06
N LEU A 77 -3.16 -1.66 2.17
CA LEU A 77 -4.07 -0.65 1.65
C LEU A 77 -4.29 -0.81 0.15
N LEU A 78 -3.20 -0.99 -0.61
CA LEU A 78 -3.24 -1.23 -2.06
C LEU A 78 -4.08 -2.46 -2.40
N LEU A 79 -3.84 -3.57 -1.72
CA LEU A 79 -4.49 -4.84 -2.05
C LEU A 79 -5.97 -4.86 -1.66
N ILE A 80 -6.31 -4.29 -0.49
CA ILE A 80 -7.71 -4.12 -0.08
C ILE A 80 -8.43 -3.22 -1.10
N ALA A 81 -7.86 -2.04 -1.41
CA ALA A 81 -8.47 -1.11 -2.35
C ALA A 81 -8.66 -1.72 -3.74
N MET A 82 -7.66 -2.45 -4.25
CA MET A 82 -7.72 -3.14 -5.54
C MET A 82 -8.78 -4.26 -5.55
N ALA A 83 -8.86 -5.06 -4.48
CA ALA A 83 -9.85 -6.14 -4.37
C ALA A 83 -11.29 -5.60 -4.35
N TRP A 84 -11.52 -4.52 -3.60
CA TRP A 84 -12.82 -3.84 -3.59
C TRP A 84 -13.13 -3.16 -4.93
N TYR A 85 -12.13 -2.60 -5.60
CA TYR A 85 -12.28 -2.03 -6.93
C TYR A 85 -12.72 -3.10 -7.93
N ALA A 86 -12.02 -4.23 -7.99
CA ALA A 86 -12.38 -5.34 -8.86
C ALA A 86 -13.79 -5.85 -8.57
N CYS A 87 -14.15 -6.01 -7.28
CA CYS A 87 -15.48 -6.49 -6.91
C CYS A 87 -16.60 -5.52 -7.30
N LYS A 88 -16.42 -4.20 -7.10
CA LYS A 88 -17.42 -3.18 -7.49
C LYS A 88 -17.47 -2.94 -8.99
N TYR A 89 -16.34 -2.99 -9.68
CA TYR A 89 -16.25 -2.68 -11.11
C TYR A 89 -16.79 -3.82 -11.97
N PHE A 90 -16.51 -5.08 -11.63
CA PHE A 90 -16.95 -6.21 -12.43
C PHE A 90 -18.43 -6.59 -12.24
N GLY A 91 -19.13 -6.06 -11.22
CA GLY A 91 -20.59 -6.22 -11.03
C GLY A 91 -21.10 -7.64 -10.73
N TYR A 92 -20.30 -8.67 -11.01
CA TYR A 92 -20.57 -10.10 -10.78
C TYR A 92 -19.65 -10.72 -9.70
N GLY A 93 -18.76 -9.91 -9.11
CA GLY A 93 -17.89 -10.37 -8.04
C GLY A 93 -18.70 -10.70 -6.79
N ARG A 94 -18.68 -11.96 -6.34
CA ARG A 94 -19.23 -12.32 -5.04
C ARG A 94 -18.55 -11.46 -3.97
N PRO A 95 -19.29 -10.62 -3.21
CA PRO A 95 -18.70 -9.75 -2.19
C PRO A 95 -17.88 -10.54 -1.17
N LEU A 96 -18.20 -11.82 -1.01
CA LEU A 96 -17.49 -12.79 -0.20
C LEU A 96 -15.99 -12.88 -0.51
N LEU A 97 -15.59 -12.80 -1.80
CA LEU A 97 -14.16 -12.84 -2.16
C LEU A 97 -13.43 -11.56 -1.70
N ALA A 98 -14.04 -10.40 -1.89
CA ALA A 98 -13.49 -9.14 -1.41
C ALA A 98 -13.43 -9.12 0.13
N THR A 99 -14.43 -9.66 0.81
CA THR A 99 -14.44 -9.79 2.28
C THR A 99 -13.34 -10.72 2.76
N VAL A 100 -13.14 -11.90 2.14
CA VAL A 100 -12.06 -12.83 2.51
C VAL A 100 -10.70 -12.16 2.33
N ILE A 101 -10.46 -11.50 1.19
CA ILE A 101 -9.19 -10.78 0.96
C ILE A 101 -8.99 -9.69 2.02
N THR A 102 -10.04 -8.92 2.32
CA THR A 102 -9.97 -7.86 3.33
C THR A 102 -9.68 -8.41 4.73
N VAL A 103 -10.35 -9.51 5.12
CA VAL A 103 -10.16 -10.15 6.43
C VAL A 103 -8.76 -10.75 6.53
N THR A 104 -8.27 -11.42 5.49
CA THR A 104 -6.92 -11.96 5.45
C THR A 104 -5.88 -10.85 5.58
N TRP A 105 -6.02 -9.75 4.83
CA TRP A 105 -5.07 -8.63 4.91
C TRP A 105 -5.18 -7.83 6.22
N ALA A 106 -6.39 -7.70 6.78
CA ALA A 106 -6.57 -7.13 8.11
C ALA A 106 -5.93 -8.00 9.19
N LEU A 107 -6.04 -9.33 9.08
CA LEU A 107 -5.34 -10.27 9.95
C LEU A 107 -3.83 -10.13 9.83
N VAL A 108 -3.29 -9.92 8.63
CA VAL A 108 -1.84 -9.67 8.45
C VAL A 108 -1.40 -8.39 9.18
N ILE A 109 -2.15 -7.29 9.08
CA ILE A 109 -1.83 -6.05 9.84
C ILE A 109 -1.93 -6.28 11.35
N VAL A 110 -2.99 -6.97 11.79
CA VAL A 110 -3.21 -7.25 13.20
C VAL A 110 -2.09 -8.14 13.74
N VAL A 111 -1.73 -9.20 13.03
CA VAL A 111 -0.60 -10.06 13.37
C VAL A 111 0.71 -9.28 13.33
N ASP A 112 0.97 -8.41 12.36
CA ASP A 112 2.18 -7.58 12.33
C ASP A 112 2.23 -6.59 13.51
N ALA A 113 1.09 -6.02 13.90
CA ALA A 113 0.97 -5.15 15.07
C ALA A 113 1.14 -5.92 16.40
N PHE A 114 0.70 -7.17 16.45
CA PHE A 114 0.78 -8.04 17.64
C PHE A 114 2.01 -8.93 17.69
N ALA A 115 2.76 -9.11 16.60
CA ALA A 115 4.00 -9.87 16.51
C ALA A 115 5.17 -8.89 16.62
N PRO A 116 5.53 -8.47 17.83
CA PRO A 116 6.56 -7.50 18.07
C PRO A 116 7.83 -8.32 18.16
N PHE A 117 8.49 -8.65 17.06
CA PHE A 117 9.89 -9.08 17.16
C PHE A 117 10.72 -7.85 17.54
N GLY A 118 10.61 -7.49 18.81
CA GLY A 118 11.42 -6.58 19.59
C GLY A 118 11.83 -7.34 20.84
N LEU A 119 12.61 -8.41 20.64
CA LEU A 119 13.34 -9.12 21.70
C LEU A 119 14.75 -9.56 21.25
N ASN A 120 15.23 -9.21 20.05
CA ASN A 120 16.45 -9.82 19.47
C ASN A 120 17.46 -8.84 18.84
N PHE A 121 17.53 -7.57 19.27
CA PHE A 121 18.64 -6.69 18.84
C PHE A 121 19.26 -5.90 20.00
N GLU A 122 19.32 -6.49 21.19
CA GLU A 122 20.16 -5.95 22.27
C GLU A 122 21.58 -6.54 22.28
N GLU A 123 21.86 -7.61 21.53
CA GLU A 123 23.21 -8.17 21.41
C GLU A 123 23.46 -8.78 20.01
N ILE A 124 24.14 -8.01 19.12
CA ILE A 124 25.29 -8.49 18.32
C ILE A 124 26.24 -7.30 18.12
#